data_AF-A0A2U9NLP3-F1
#
_entry.id   AF-A0A2U9NLP3-F1
#
_cell.length_a   1.000
_cell.length_b   1.000
_cell.length_c   1.000
_cell.angle_alpha   90.00
_cell.angle_beta   90.00
_cell.angle_gamma   90.00
#
_symmetry.space_group_name_H-M   'P 1'
#
loop_
_entity.id
_entity.type
_entity.pdbx_description
1 polymer ?
#
loop_
_entity_poly.entity_id
_entity_poly.type
_entity_poly.pdbx_seq_one_letter_code
_entity_poly.pdbx_strand_id
1 'polypeptide(L)'
;MQEQLREVHRAVSNTHTALNDIHEKRFGPVSARTSTTLDPIVSLQLAIPPTFYAEIQRYSLSPRARVTLQQTLDDMIASHIQQFGQLSHQLAQISHLQPQIPKLTEKLRYQFQHFFETHGLPKILEAVKQYAEEHPSTESTPPPPTRQTSIPAYEA
;
A
#
# COMPACT_ATOMS: atom_id res chain seq x y z
N MET A 1 25.32 -26.56 21.03
CA MET A 1 24.51 -26.30 19.82
C MET A 1 25.17 -25.32 18.84
N GLN A 2 25.84 -24.25 19.27
CA GLN A 2 26.56 -23.35 18.33
C GLN A 2 27.75 -24.01 17.59
N GLU A 3 28.42 -24.98 18.20
CA GLU A 3 29.56 -25.68 17.58
C GLU A 3 29.13 -26.58 16.41
N GLN A 4 28.01 -27.30 16.54
CA GLN A 4 27.46 -28.14 15.47
C GLN A 4 27.05 -27.31 14.24
N LEU A 5 26.49 -26.12 14.43
CA LEU A 5 26.17 -25.21 13.32
C LEU A 5 27.44 -24.74 12.59
N ARG A 6 28.53 -24.49 13.34
CA ARG A 6 29.81 -24.08 12.74
C ARG A 6 30.44 -25.21 11.92
N GLU A 7 30.33 -26.45 12.40
CA GLU A 7 30.80 -27.63 11.67
C GLU A 7 29.99 -27.89 10.40
N VAL A 8 28.66 -27.76 10.45
CA VAL A 8 27.80 -27.87 9.27
C VAL A 8 28.13 -26.79 8.25
N HIS A 9 28.31 -25.54 8.69
CA HIS A 9 28.73 -24.46 7.80
C HIS A 9 30.08 -24.77 7.13
N ARG A 10 31.05 -25.27 7.89
CA ARG A 10 32.36 -25.64 7.34
C ARG A 10 32.25 -26.80 6.36
N ALA A 11 31.44 -27.81 6.64
CA ALA A 11 31.21 -28.94 5.74
C ALA A 11 30.53 -28.50 4.43
N VAL A 12 29.52 -27.63 4.51
CA VAL A 12 28.83 -27.08 3.33
C VAL A 12 29.79 -26.23 2.50
N SER A 13 30.58 -25.34 3.12
CA SER A 13 31.58 -24.54 2.41
C SER A 13 32.63 -25.40 1.72
N ASN A 14 33.17 -26.41 2.39
CA ASN A 14 34.18 -27.30 1.82
C ASN A 14 33.63 -28.11 0.63
N THR A 15 32.38 -28.58 0.73
CA THR A 15 31.72 -29.32 -0.34
C THR A 15 31.48 -28.42 -1.55
N HIS A 16 31.06 -27.17 -1.32
CA HIS A 16 30.87 -26.19 -2.37
C HIS A 16 32.17 -25.88 -3.12
N THR A 17 33.28 -25.68 -2.41
CA THR A 17 34.60 -25.45 -3.04
C THR A 17 35.04 -26.66 -3.87
N ALA A 18 34.88 -27.88 -3.34
CA ALA A 18 35.24 -29.11 -4.06
C ALA A 18 34.42 -29.30 -5.34
N LEU A 19 33.11 -28.99 -5.30
CA LEU A 19 32.25 -29.07 -6.48
C LEU A 19 32.62 -28.03 -7.53
N ASN A 20 32.95 -26.80 -7.12
CA ASN A 20 33.42 -25.76 -8.03
C ASN A 20 34.75 -26.16 -8.71
N ASP A 21 35.72 -26.67 -7.97
CA ASP A 21 37.01 -27.12 -8.52
C ASP A 21 36.84 -28.27 -9.53
N ILE A 22 35.96 -29.23 -9.24
CA ILE A 22 35.65 -30.33 -10.17
C ILE A 22 34.95 -29.79 -11.42
N HIS A 23 34.02 -28.85 -11.26
CA HIS A 23 33.31 -28.24 -12.37
C HIS A 23 34.28 -27.46 -13.26
N GLU A 24 35.15 -26.63 -12.69
CA GLU A 24 36.11 -25.81 -13.43
C GLU A 24 37.10 -26.68 -14.22
N LYS A 25 37.58 -27.78 -13.64
CA LYS A 25 38.44 -28.75 -14.33
C LYS A 25 37.77 -29.45 -15.52
N ARG A 26 36.46 -29.69 -15.46
CA ARG A 26 35.74 -30.44 -16.50
C ARG A 26 35.11 -29.55 -17.58
N PHE A 27 34.66 -28.35 -17.20
CA PHE A 27 33.82 -27.49 -18.03
C PHE A 27 34.43 -26.10 -18.27
N GLY A 28 35.63 -25.85 -17.74
CA GLY A 28 36.30 -24.56 -17.81
C GLY A 28 35.80 -23.58 -16.73
N PRO A 29 36.40 -22.38 -16.65
CA PRO A 29 36.00 -21.37 -15.70
C PRO A 29 34.52 -21.07 -15.89
N VAL A 30 33.74 -21.18 -14.82
CA VAL A 30 32.41 -20.59 -14.81
C VAL A 30 32.65 -19.10 -14.87
N SER A 31 32.54 -18.51 -16.07
CA SER A 31 32.34 -17.07 -16.21
C SER A 31 31.08 -16.79 -15.42
N ALA A 32 31.26 -16.44 -14.14
CA ALA A 32 30.22 -15.91 -13.31
C ALA A 32 29.69 -14.74 -14.11
N ARG A 33 28.54 -14.94 -14.77
CA ARG A 33 27.79 -13.85 -15.35
C ARG A 33 27.67 -12.90 -14.19
N THR A 34 28.36 -11.76 -14.28
CA THR A 34 28.29 -10.70 -13.30
C THR A 34 26.81 -10.58 -12.99
N SER A 35 26.44 -10.99 -11.78
CA SER A 35 25.10 -10.81 -11.28
C SER A 35 24.96 -9.30 -11.26
N THR A 36 24.42 -8.75 -12.35
CA THR A 36 24.03 -7.35 -12.43
C THR A 36 23.15 -7.19 -11.21
N THR A 37 23.68 -6.50 -10.20
CA THR A 37 22.95 -6.13 -9.01
C THR A 37 21.75 -5.39 -9.54
N LEU A 38 20.61 -6.08 -9.65
CA LEU A 38 19.36 -5.45 -10.07
C LEU A 38 19.14 -4.38 -9.02
N ASP A 39 19.21 -3.12 -9.44
CA ASP A 39 18.88 -2.01 -8.57
C ASP A 39 17.55 -2.33 -7.88
N PRO A 40 17.45 -2.12 -6.56
CA PRO A 40 16.26 -2.47 -5.82
C PRO A 40 15.07 -1.79 -6.49
N ILE A 41 14.10 -2.59 -6.94
CA ILE A 41 12.88 -2.11 -7.57
C ILE A 41 12.22 -1.14 -6.59
N VAL A 42 12.27 0.15 -6.90
CA VAL A 42 11.72 1.20 -6.04
C VAL A 42 10.25 0.90 -5.76
N SER A 43 9.80 1.00 -4.52
CA SER A 43 8.42 0.70 -4.12
C SER A 43 7.40 1.62 -4.81
N LEU A 44 6.18 1.13 -5.05
CA LEU A 44 5.08 1.98 -5.53
C LEU A 44 4.73 3.02 -4.44
N GLN A 45 4.60 4.29 -4.83
CA GLN A 45 4.05 5.35 -3.98
C GLN A 45 2.82 5.89 -4.69
N LEU A 46 1.64 5.55 -4.17
CA LEU A 46 0.39 6.11 -4.66
C LEU A 46 0.14 7.46 -4.00
N ALA A 47 -0.15 8.47 -4.81
CA ALA A 47 -0.52 9.78 -4.33
C ALA A 47 -2.05 9.91 -4.29
N ILE A 48 -2.59 10.44 -3.19
CA ILE A 48 -4.00 10.84 -3.13
C ILE A 48 -4.09 12.29 -3.57
N PRO A 49 -4.83 12.63 -4.65
CA PRO A 49 -5.01 14.00 -5.08
C PRO A 49 -5.62 14.88 -3.97
N PRO A 50 -5.15 16.12 -3.78
CA PRO A 50 -5.69 17.02 -2.76
C PRO A 50 -7.18 17.35 -2.99
N THR A 51 -7.64 17.26 -4.23
CA THR A 51 -9.06 17.44 -4.60
C THR A 51 -9.97 16.42 -3.91
N PHE A 52 -9.50 15.18 -3.73
CA PHE A 52 -10.26 14.14 -3.03
C PHE A 52 -10.49 14.50 -1.56
N TYR A 53 -9.47 14.99 -0.86
CA TYR A 53 -9.63 15.45 0.51
C TYR A 53 -10.55 16.67 0.63
N ALA A 54 -10.46 17.60 -0.32
CA ALA A 54 -11.35 18.77 -0.37
C ALA A 54 -12.82 18.35 -0.56
N GLU A 55 -13.08 17.30 -1.33
CA GLU A 55 -14.44 16.75 -1.50
C GLU A 55 -14.93 16.04 -0.24
N ILE A 56 -14.09 15.22 0.41
CA ILE A 56 -14.45 14.55 1.68
C ILE A 56 -14.84 15.55 2.76
N GLN A 57 -14.13 16.68 2.84
CA GLN A 57 -14.42 17.72 3.83
C GLN A 57 -15.83 18.30 3.70
N ARG A 58 -16.45 18.25 2.51
CA ARG A 58 -17.81 18.76 2.28
C ARG A 58 -18.89 17.90 2.93
N TYR A 59 -18.61 16.64 3.23
CA TYR A 59 -19.58 15.69 3.78
C TYR A 59 -19.64 15.67 5.32
N SER A 60 -18.90 16.56 6.01
CA SER A 60 -18.91 16.71 7.47
C SER A 60 -18.87 15.39 8.25
N LEU A 61 -18.00 14.46 7.82
CA LEU A 61 -17.94 13.11 8.37
C LEU A 61 -17.65 13.11 9.88
N SER A 62 -18.34 12.23 10.60
CA SER A 62 -18.07 11.95 12.01
C SER A 62 -16.64 11.46 12.23
N PRO A 63 -16.05 11.63 13.42
CA PRO A 63 -14.69 11.16 13.71
C PRO A 63 -14.51 9.66 13.42
N ARG A 64 -15.52 8.84 13.73
CA ARG A 64 -15.49 7.39 13.45
C ARG A 64 -15.48 7.10 11.94
N ALA A 65 -16.32 7.80 11.17
CA ALA A 65 -16.35 7.63 9.71
C ALA A 65 -15.02 8.03 9.06
N ARG A 66 -14.36 9.07 9.55
CA ARG A 66 -13.02 9.47 9.09
C ARG A 66 -11.96 8.40 9.35
N VAL A 67 -11.99 7.74 10.52
CA VAL A 67 -11.08 6.63 10.84
C VAL A 67 -11.30 5.46 9.89
N THR A 68 -12.55 5.06 9.67
CA THR A 68 -12.89 3.96 8.75
C THR A 68 -12.47 4.29 7.31
N LEU A 69 -12.69 5.52 6.86
CA LEU A 69 -12.25 6.00 5.55
C LEU A 69 -10.73 5.93 5.41
N GLN A 70 -9.99 6.41 6.42
CA GLN A 70 -8.53 6.33 6.42
C GLN A 70 -8.04 4.87 6.35
N GLN A 71 -8.60 3.98 7.17
CA GLN A 71 -8.29 2.56 7.13
C GLN A 71 -8.55 1.95 5.75
N THR A 72 -9.67 2.30 5.13
CA THR A 72 -10.03 1.80 3.80
C THR A 72 -9.04 2.27 2.73
N LEU A 73 -8.57 3.53 2.81
CA LEU A 73 -7.55 4.07 1.92
C LEU A 73 -6.21 3.36 2.13
N ASP A 74 -5.79 3.17 3.38
CA ASP A 74 -4.54 2.51 3.74
C ASP A 74 -4.53 1.05 3.25
N ASP A 75 -5.62 0.31 3.47
CA ASP A 75 -5.79 -1.07 2.99
C ASP A 75 -5.75 -1.14 1.46
N MET A 76 -6.43 -0.19 0.79
CA MET A 76 -6.42 -0.10 -0.67
C MET A 76 -5.01 0.19 -1.21
N ILE A 77 -4.30 1.14 -0.62
CA ILE A 77 -2.91 1.47 -1.00
C ILE A 77 -2.00 0.25 -0.77
N ALA A 78 -2.09 -0.40 0.39
CA ALA A 78 -1.29 -1.58 0.71
C ALA A 78 -1.51 -2.71 -0.31
N SER A 79 -2.77 -2.96 -0.69
CA SER A 79 -3.12 -3.95 -1.73
C SER A 79 -2.49 -3.62 -3.08
N HIS A 80 -2.54 -2.36 -3.52
CA HIS A 80 -1.92 -1.95 -4.78
C HIS A 80 -0.38 -2.05 -4.73
N ILE A 81 0.25 -1.69 -3.61
CA ILE A 81 1.69 -1.84 -3.41
C ILE A 81 2.09 -3.32 -3.51
N GLN A 82 1.33 -4.21 -2.88
CA GLN A 82 1.57 -5.65 -2.94
C GLN A 82 1.45 -6.17 -4.38
N GLN A 83 0.38 -5.80 -5.08
CA GLN A 83 0.15 -6.21 -6.48
C GLN A 83 1.25 -5.70 -7.40
N PHE A 84 1.66 -4.45 -7.24
CA PHE A 84 2.78 -3.88 -7.99
C PHE A 84 4.06 -4.68 -7.74
N GLY A 85 4.40 -4.96 -6.48
CA GLY A 85 5.57 -5.76 -6.14
C GLY A 85 5.56 -7.15 -6.78
N GLN A 86 4.40 -7.83 -6.76
CA GLN A 86 4.21 -9.13 -7.39
C GLN A 86 4.43 -9.05 -8.91
N LEU A 87 3.80 -8.09 -9.59
CA LEU A 87 3.91 -7.92 -11.04
C LEU A 87 5.33 -7.51 -11.47
N SER A 88 5.97 -6.60 -10.72
CA SER A 88 7.35 -6.21 -10.98
C SER A 88 8.32 -7.39 -10.80
N HIS A 89 8.11 -8.23 -9.78
CA HIS A 89 8.93 -9.43 -9.59
C HIS A 89 8.73 -10.44 -10.73
N GLN A 90 7.49 -10.69 -11.14
CA GLN A 90 7.18 -11.55 -12.28
C GLN A 90 7.81 -11.02 -13.58
N LEU A 91 7.76 -9.71 -13.80
CA LEU A 91 8.40 -9.08 -14.96
C LEU A 91 9.92 -9.25 -14.94
N ALA A 92 10.54 -9.17 -13.76
CA ALA A 92 11.97 -9.34 -13.59
C ALA A 92 12.45 -10.78 -13.86
N GLN A 93 11.58 -11.78 -13.72
CA GLN A 93 11.89 -13.17 -14.06
C GLN A 93 11.94 -13.42 -15.58
N ILE A 94 11.47 -12.48 -16.41
CA ILE A 94 11.44 -12.62 -17.86
C ILE A 94 12.75 -12.09 -18.45
N SER A 95 13.71 -13.00 -18.68
CA SER A 95 15.09 -12.67 -19.07
C SER A 95 15.23 -11.80 -20.32
N HIS A 96 14.35 -11.96 -21.32
CA HIS A 96 14.40 -11.17 -22.55
C HIS A 96 13.85 -9.74 -22.38
N LEU A 97 13.12 -9.47 -21.30
CA LEU A 97 12.58 -8.15 -20.98
C LEU A 97 13.51 -7.35 -20.06
N GLN A 98 14.59 -7.93 -19.54
CA GLN A 98 15.57 -7.25 -18.69
C GLN A 98 15.93 -5.81 -19.11
N PRO A 99 16.33 -5.55 -20.37
CA PRO A 99 16.69 -4.18 -20.79
C PRO A 99 15.49 -3.22 -20.81
N GLN A 100 14.26 -3.74 -20.83
CA GLN A 100 13.02 -2.97 -20.84
C GLN A 100 12.35 -2.88 -19.46
N ILE A 101 12.82 -3.65 -18.45
CA ILE A 101 12.24 -3.66 -17.10
C ILE A 101 12.07 -2.26 -16.53
N PRO A 102 13.06 -1.34 -16.58
CA PRO A 102 12.89 -0.01 -16.00
C PRO A 102 11.71 0.74 -16.64
N LYS A 103 11.64 0.75 -17.98
CA LYS A 103 10.58 1.42 -18.74
C LYS A 103 9.21 0.80 -18.47
N LEU A 104 9.13 -0.52 -18.41
CA LEU A 104 7.88 -1.23 -18.13
C LEU A 104 7.42 -1.03 -16.69
N THR A 105 8.35 -0.96 -15.74
CA THR A 105 8.06 -0.69 -14.32
C THR A 105 7.52 0.73 -14.15
N GLU A 106 8.10 1.73 -14.81
CA GLU A 106 7.58 3.10 -14.79
C GLU A 106 6.18 3.19 -15.41
N LYS A 107 5.95 2.50 -16.54
CA LYS A 107 4.62 2.41 -17.13
C LYS A 107 3.63 1.75 -16.19
N LEU A 108 4.05 0.70 -15.48
CA LEU A 108 3.24 0.01 -14.49
C LEU A 108 2.87 0.96 -13.35
N ARG A 109 3.83 1.72 -12.79
CA ARG A 109 3.56 2.73 -11.74
C ARG A 109 2.50 3.72 -12.19
N TYR A 110 2.67 4.28 -13.39
CA TYR A 110 1.73 5.24 -13.96
C TYR A 110 0.32 4.64 -14.09
N GLN A 111 0.21 3.41 -14.58
CA GLN A 111 -1.09 2.75 -14.74
C GLN A 111 -1.77 2.47 -13.39
N PHE A 112 -0.99 2.06 -12.37
CA PHE A 112 -1.49 1.89 -11.01
C PHE A 112 -2.02 3.21 -10.43
N GLN A 113 -1.26 4.31 -10.56
CA GLN A 113 -1.70 5.64 -10.13
C GLN A 113 -2.96 6.08 -10.86
N HIS A 114 -2.98 5.94 -12.18
CA HIS A 114 -4.12 6.31 -13.00
C HIS A 114 -5.38 5.53 -12.60
N PHE A 115 -5.27 4.21 -12.44
CA PHE A 115 -6.40 3.36 -12.04
C PHE A 115 -6.90 3.69 -10.62
N PHE A 116 -5.97 3.97 -9.70
CA PHE A 116 -6.28 4.41 -8.36
C PHE A 116 -7.10 5.71 -8.37
N GLU A 117 -6.72 6.69 -9.20
CA GLU A 117 -7.41 7.97 -9.33
C GLU A 117 -8.75 7.88 -10.06
N THR A 118 -8.87 7.08 -11.12
CA THR A 118 -10.07 7.04 -11.98
C THR A 118 -11.12 6.04 -11.51
N HIS A 119 -10.72 4.99 -10.79
CA HIS A 119 -11.62 3.92 -10.37
C HIS A 119 -11.63 3.70 -8.87
N GLY A 120 -10.47 3.79 -8.21
CA GLY A 120 -10.36 3.56 -6.76
C GLY A 120 -11.00 4.68 -5.93
N LEU A 121 -10.47 5.90 -6.06
CA LEU A 121 -10.92 7.05 -5.28
C LEU A 121 -12.40 7.42 -5.55
N PRO A 122 -12.91 7.43 -6.78
CA PRO A 122 -14.31 7.78 -7.04
C PRO A 122 -15.28 6.80 -6.37
N LYS A 123 -14.94 5.50 -6.33
CA LYS A 123 -15.75 4.49 -5.66
C LYS A 123 -15.83 4.72 -4.15
N ILE A 124 -14.71 5.10 -3.52
CA ILE A 124 -14.70 5.47 -2.09
C ILE A 124 -15.52 6.74 -1.87
N LEU A 125 -15.36 7.75 -2.73
CA LEU A 125 -16.11 8.99 -2.63
C LEU A 125 -17.62 8.76 -2.73
N GLU A 126 -18.06 7.89 -3.62
CA GLU A 126 -19.47 7.51 -3.76
C GLU A 126 -20.01 6.85 -2.49
N ALA A 127 -19.25 5.93 -1.89
CA ALA A 127 -19.62 5.30 -0.62
C ALA A 127 -19.68 6.31 0.53
N VAL A 128 -18.75 7.27 0.58
CA VAL A 128 -18.75 8.37 1.56
C VAL A 128 -19.99 9.25 1.39
N LYS A 129 -20.35 9.57 0.15
CA LYS A 129 -21.55 10.35 -0.17
C LYS A 129 -22.82 9.63 0.29
N GLN A 130 -22.95 8.34 -0.02
CA GLN A 130 -24.09 7.52 0.43
C GLN A 130 -24.19 7.50 1.95
N TYR A 131 -23.07 7.30 2.65
CA TYR A 131 -23.06 7.32 4.11
C TYR A 131 -23.50 8.67 4.69
N ALA A 132 -23.07 9.78 4.09
CA ALA A 132 -23.44 11.13 4.52
C ALA A 132 -24.92 11.45 4.25
N GLU A 133 -25.50 10.92 3.19
CA GLU A 133 -26.94 11.04 2.89
C GLU A 133 -27.79 10.24 3.89
N GLU A 134 -27.34 9.05 4.28
CA GLU A 134 -28.03 8.19 5.26
C GLU A 134 -27.90 8.69 6.71
N HIS A 135 -26.83 9.41 7.02
CA HIS A 135 -26.52 9.90 8.38
C HIS A 135 -26.33 11.42 8.38
N PRO A 136 -27.40 12.22 8.13
CA PRO A 136 -27.30 13.66 8.13
C PRO A 136 -26.82 14.16 9.49
N SER A 137 -25.90 15.14 9.49
CA SER A 137 -25.40 15.76 10.72
C SER A 137 -26.56 16.31 11.55
N THR A 138 -26.65 15.87 12.80
CA THR A 138 -27.74 16.14 13.75
C THR A 138 -27.83 17.60 14.23
N GLU A 139 -27.04 18.51 13.67
CA GLU A 139 -27.02 19.94 14.05
C GLU A 139 -28.34 20.67 13.76
N SER A 140 -29.24 20.09 12.96
CA SER A 140 -30.54 20.68 12.63
C SER A 140 -31.67 20.36 13.62
N THR A 141 -31.37 19.78 14.80
CA THR A 141 -32.40 19.67 15.85
C THR A 141 -32.37 20.96 16.69
N PRO A 142 -33.35 21.86 16.55
CA PRO A 142 -33.38 23.08 17.36
C PRO A 142 -33.39 22.69 18.84
N PRO A 143 -32.67 23.44 19.71
CA PRO A 143 -32.69 23.17 21.14
C PRO A 143 -34.14 23.18 21.62
N PRO A 144 -34.54 22.23 22.50
CA PRO A 144 -35.89 22.22 23.05
C PRO A 144 -36.18 23.59 23.67
N PRO A 145 -37.39 24.15 23.45
CA PRO A 145 -37.72 25.47 23.95
C PRO A 145 -37.46 25.54 25.46
N THR A 146 -36.77 26.61 25.89
CA THR A 146 -36.52 26.89 27.30
C THR A 146 -37.82 26.74 28.08
N ARG A 147 -37.88 25.77 28.99
CA ARG A 147 -39.01 25.62 29.90
C ARG A 147 -39.10 26.92 30.70
N GLN A 148 -40.11 27.73 30.39
CA GLN A 148 -40.45 28.89 31.19
C GLN A 148 -40.72 28.39 32.60
N THR A 149 -39.79 28.64 33.52
CA THR A 149 -40.00 28.44 34.94
C THR A 149 -41.03 29.47 35.37
N SER A 150 -42.28 29.03 35.52
CA SER A 150 -43.35 29.83 36.12
C SER A 150 -42.95 30.15 37.55
N ILE A 151 -42.40 31.34 37.77
CA ILE A 151 -42.14 31.87 39.11
C ILE A 151 -43.53 32.18 39.70
N PRO A 152 -43.93 31.57 40.83
CA PRO A 152 -45.20 31.89 41.45
C PRO A 152 -45.11 33.28 42.07
N ALA A 153 -46.09 34.13 41.77
CA ALA A 153 -46.29 35.40 42.44
C ALA A 153 -46.66 35.11 43.90
N TYR A 154 -45.71 35.28 44.82
CA TYR A 154 -46.03 35.41 46.23
C TYR A 154 -46.60 36.82 46.44
N GLU A 155 -47.92 36.89 46.59
CA GLU A 155 -48.59 37.95 47.35
C GLU A 155 -48.49 37.61 48.84
N ALA A 156 -47.86 38.48 49.63
CA ALA A 156 -48.18 38.86 51.02
C ALA A 156 -47.06 39.75 51.59
#